data_AF-A0A1X1NF25-F1
#
_entry.id   AF-A0A1X1NF25-F1
#
_cell.length_a   1.000
_cell.length_b   1.000
_cell.length_c   1.000
_cell.angle_alpha   90.00
_cell.angle_beta   90.00
_cell.angle_gamma   90.00
#
_symmetry.space_group_name_H-M   'P 1'
#
loop_
_entity.id
_entity.type
_entity.pdbx_description
1 polymer ?
#
loop_
_entity_poly.entity_id
_entity_poly.type
_entity_poly.pdbx_seq_one_letter_code
_entity_poly.pdbx_strand_id
1 'polypeptide(L)'
;MAWCPFAKKLELQPESDQQPAIRPTQFILHSLAAPWNAQRIYEYWKTSSLESHFGLGYEGDLAQYIGTETRADANYQANRRPDGTGAVSIETASNLKHTDPWTEKQVEQLIRLGVWLHRRHGIPLRICRSASDPGYGYHRLHAAWSSGGTACPGDARVRQFKNVVFPGIVARASGQSQEDPMPTVINESQSGGPALVAGTYKQLAMANDAALLQGPCAYSATAYATVKGQAGTRVVMRFQDYHLTTKHRSLDLPVDCGTIGPDGVLNVAVTRNGVLDTNEVLRVEIKADRAATVTWRVLRALRWSS
;
A
#
# COMPACT_ATOMS: atom_id res chain seq x y z
N MET A 1 15.04 30.75 2.74
CA MET A 1 13.62 30.39 2.61
C MET A 1 13.47 29.25 1.61
N ALA A 2 13.02 28.07 2.05
CA ALA A 2 12.84 26.92 1.16
C ALA A 2 11.41 26.85 0.60
N TRP A 3 11.32 26.71 -0.72
CA TRP A 3 10.09 26.50 -1.46
C TRP A 3 10.05 25.08 -2.02
N CYS A 4 8.92 24.41 -1.83
CA CYS A 4 8.69 23.06 -2.32
C CYS A 4 8.54 23.08 -3.86
N PRO A 5 9.37 22.33 -4.60
CA PRO A 5 9.45 22.47 -6.06
C PRO A 5 8.20 21.99 -6.81
N PHE A 6 7.31 21.26 -6.14
CA PHE A 6 6.08 20.72 -6.74
C PHE A 6 4.80 21.33 -6.15
N ALA A 7 4.91 22.26 -5.19
CA ALA A 7 3.78 23.03 -4.72
C ALA A 7 3.62 24.29 -5.57
N LYS A 8 2.38 24.69 -5.88
CA LYS A 8 2.13 26.00 -6.49
C LYS A 8 2.54 27.09 -5.51
N LYS A 9 3.47 27.98 -5.91
CA LYS A 9 3.84 29.12 -5.09
C LYS A 9 2.73 30.18 -5.12
N LEU A 10 2.14 30.47 -3.96
CA LEU A 10 1.12 31.49 -3.73
C LEU A 10 1.51 32.32 -2.49
N GLU A 11 2.58 33.10 -2.63
CA GLU A 11 3.25 33.74 -1.50
C GLU A 11 2.38 34.82 -0.82
N LEU A 12 2.26 34.74 0.50
CA LEU A 12 1.60 35.75 1.33
C LEU A 12 2.60 36.85 1.69
N GLN A 13 2.28 38.08 1.30
CA GLN A 13 3.06 39.26 1.63
C GLN A 13 2.17 40.22 2.44
N PRO A 14 2.71 40.86 3.50
CA PRO A 14 4.12 40.91 3.89
C PRO A 14 4.62 39.77 4.79
N GLU A 15 3.76 38.81 5.17
CA GLU A 15 4.05 37.81 6.20
C GLU A 15 5.27 36.94 5.86
N SER A 16 5.42 36.52 4.60
CA SER A 16 6.57 35.71 4.13
C SER A 16 7.92 36.40 4.38
N ASP A 17 7.96 37.73 4.35
CA ASP A 17 9.19 38.52 4.52
C ASP A 17 9.41 38.98 5.97
N GLN A 18 8.34 39.25 6.71
CA GLN A 18 8.42 39.92 8.02
C GLN A 18 8.33 38.96 9.21
N GLN A 19 7.81 37.76 9.03
CA GLN A 19 7.71 36.79 10.12
C GLN A 19 9.11 36.28 10.53
N PRO A 20 9.34 35.98 11.82
CA PRO A 20 10.63 35.49 12.28
C PRO A 20 11.04 34.17 11.62
N ALA A 21 12.34 33.99 11.39
CA ALA A 21 12.87 32.73 10.89
C ALA A 21 12.73 31.58 11.89
N ILE A 22 12.61 30.36 11.36
CA ILE A 22 12.61 29.10 12.10
C ILE A 22 13.59 28.09 11.49
N ARG A 23 14.15 27.22 12.33
CA ARG A 23 14.76 25.95 11.91
C ARG A 23 13.68 24.85 11.98
N PRO A 24 13.23 24.30 10.85
CA PRO A 24 12.14 23.31 10.86
C PRO A 24 12.54 22.04 11.58
N THR A 25 11.75 21.64 12.58
CA THR A 25 11.94 20.36 13.30
C THR A 25 10.74 19.44 13.22
N GLN A 26 9.58 19.94 12.81
CA GLN A 26 8.34 19.18 12.78
C GLN A 26 7.50 19.47 11.54
N PHE A 27 6.64 18.52 11.17
CA PHE A 27 5.57 18.70 10.21
C PHE A 27 4.22 18.34 10.85
N ILE A 28 3.31 19.31 10.92
CA ILE A 28 2.01 19.19 11.62
C ILE A 28 0.87 19.32 10.61
N LEU A 29 0.03 18.28 10.53
CA LEU A 29 -1.11 18.21 9.63
C LEU A 29 -2.39 18.77 10.28
N HIS A 30 -3.12 19.57 9.51
CA HIS A 30 -4.38 20.21 9.89
C HIS A 30 -5.50 19.91 8.89
N SER A 31 -6.70 20.36 9.22
CA SER A 31 -7.93 20.25 8.45
C SER A 31 -8.75 21.53 8.62
N LEU A 32 -9.15 22.14 7.51
CA LEU A 32 -9.81 23.45 7.47
C LEU A 32 -11.28 23.47 7.87
N ALA A 33 -11.93 22.29 8.00
CA ALA A 33 -13.38 22.19 8.08
C ALA A 33 -14.10 22.91 6.92
N ALA A 34 -13.48 22.92 5.74
CA ALA A 34 -13.98 23.58 4.55
C ALA A 34 -13.51 22.87 3.26
N PRO A 35 -14.38 22.73 2.24
CA PRO A 35 -14.04 22.05 0.99
C PRO A 35 -13.34 23.01 0.01
N TRP A 36 -12.30 23.69 0.47
CA TRP A 36 -11.61 24.72 -0.31
C TRP A 36 -10.45 24.15 -1.11
N ASN A 37 -10.26 24.64 -2.34
CA ASN A 37 -9.01 24.43 -3.06
C ASN A 37 -7.91 25.33 -2.47
N ALA A 38 -6.66 25.06 -2.82
CA ALA A 38 -5.51 25.81 -2.33
C ALA A 38 -5.55 27.30 -2.68
N GLN A 39 -6.13 27.67 -3.84
CA GLN A 39 -6.30 29.08 -4.21
C GLN A 39 -7.26 29.81 -3.24
N ARG A 40 -8.37 29.16 -2.86
CA ARG A 40 -9.35 29.72 -1.93
C ARG A 40 -8.79 29.82 -0.51
N ILE A 41 -7.96 28.86 -0.11
CA ILE A 41 -7.22 28.90 1.16
C ILE A 41 -6.28 30.12 1.18
N TYR A 42 -5.51 30.33 0.11
CA TYR A 42 -4.67 31.52 -0.04
C TYR A 42 -5.47 32.82 0.06
N GLU A 43 -6.63 32.91 -0.60
CA GLU A 43 -7.50 34.08 -0.53
C GLU A 43 -7.97 34.39 0.89
N TYR A 44 -8.30 33.35 1.66
CA TYR A 44 -8.69 33.50 3.06
C TYR A 44 -7.52 34.02 3.91
N TRP A 45 -6.32 33.48 3.73
CA TRP A 45 -5.12 33.91 4.47
C TRP A 45 -4.77 35.38 4.27
N LYS A 46 -5.00 35.95 3.08
CA LYS A 46 -4.82 37.40 2.86
C LYS A 46 -5.67 38.30 3.75
N THR A 47 -6.69 37.75 4.40
CA THR A 47 -7.61 38.48 5.29
C THR A 47 -7.58 37.98 6.74
N SER A 48 -6.68 37.04 7.04
CA SER A 48 -6.55 36.39 8.34
C SER A 48 -5.25 36.82 9.00
N SER A 49 -5.25 36.87 10.34
CA SER A 49 -4.02 37.04 11.14
C SER A 49 -3.30 35.71 11.43
N LEU A 50 -3.78 34.63 10.83
CA LEU A 50 -3.29 33.27 10.99
C LEU A 50 -3.08 32.67 9.61
N GLU A 51 -2.04 31.86 9.47
CA GLU A 51 -1.69 31.21 8.23
C GLU A 51 -0.90 29.91 8.46
N SER A 52 -0.91 29.06 7.44
CA SER A 52 -0.11 27.84 7.37
C SER A 52 0.92 27.94 6.25
N HIS A 53 1.93 27.07 6.27
CA HIS A 53 2.93 27.06 5.21
C HIS A 53 2.35 26.53 3.90
N PHE A 54 1.47 25.52 3.98
CA PHE A 54 0.89 24.85 2.83
C PHE A 54 -0.63 24.75 2.93
N GLY A 55 -1.30 24.69 1.78
CA GLY A 55 -2.70 24.29 1.68
C GLY A 55 -2.90 23.23 0.61
N LEU A 56 -3.85 22.33 0.84
CA LEU A 56 -4.11 21.18 -0.02
C LEU A 56 -5.61 20.95 -0.21
N GLY A 57 -6.08 21.14 -1.45
CA GLY A 57 -7.45 20.85 -1.84
C GLY A 57 -7.75 19.35 -2.01
N TYR A 58 -9.03 19.01 -2.21
CA TYR A 58 -9.48 17.63 -2.39
C TYR A 58 -8.89 16.95 -3.63
N GLU A 59 -8.62 17.72 -4.67
CA GLU A 59 -8.12 17.23 -5.95
C GLU A 59 -6.58 17.09 -5.98
N GLY A 60 -5.92 17.22 -4.82
CA GLY A 60 -4.47 17.14 -4.72
C GLY A 60 -3.76 18.42 -5.19
N ASP A 61 -4.48 19.53 -5.33
CA ASP A 61 -3.91 20.84 -5.62
C ASP A 61 -3.19 21.35 -4.36
N LEU A 62 -1.86 21.22 -4.36
CA LEU A 62 -0.97 21.66 -3.30
C LEU A 62 -0.42 23.05 -3.61
N ALA A 63 -0.56 23.99 -2.68
CA ALA A 63 0.13 25.27 -2.73
C ALA A 63 0.96 25.53 -1.48
N GLN A 64 1.98 26.37 -1.61
CA GLN A 64 2.77 26.90 -0.51
C GLN A 64 2.57 28.41 -0.43
N TYR A 65 2.37 28.91 0.79
CA TYR A 65 2.07 30.32 1.06
C TYR A 65 3.21 31.04 1.78
N ILE A 66 3.94 30.33 2.64
CA ILE A 66 5.10 30.83 3.37
C ILE A 66 6.27 29.85 3.20
N GLY A 67 7.49 30.38 3.04
CA GLY A 67 8.71 29.59 2.98
C GLY A 67 8.89 28.76 4.27
N THR A 68 9.31 27.50 4.18
CA THR A 68 9.35 26.61 5.36
C THR A 68 10.34 27.00 6.45
N GLU A 69 11.23 27.96 6.19
CA GLU A 69 12.21 28.50 7.15
C GLU A 69 11.72 29.80 7.80
N THR A 70 10.48 30.20 7.52
CA THR A 70 9.80 31.39 8.08
C THR A 70 8.63 30.92 8.94
N ARG A 71 8.41 31.53 10.11
CA ARG A 71 7.28 31.19 10.98
C ARG A 71 5.94 31.39 10.25
N ALA A 72 5.05 30.42 10.38
CA ALA A 72 3.61 30.58 10.13
C ALA A 72 2.84 30.39 11.45
N ASP A 73 1.58 30.82 11.50
CA ASP A 73 0.83 30.97 12.75
C ASP A 73 -0.13 29.82 13.14
N ALA A 74 -0.11 28.68 12.44
CA ALA A 74 -1.09 27.58 12.59
C ALA A 74 -0.93 26.62 13.81
N ASN A 75 0.16 26.62 14.56
CA ASN A 75 0.52 25.60 15.57
C ASN A 75 0.79 26.15 16.99
N TYR A 76 0.34 27.36 17.30
CA TYR A 76 0.52 28.00 18.62
C TYR A 76 1.99 27.92 19.12
N GLN A 77 2.28 27.21 20.22
CA GLN A 77 3.64 27.13 20.81
C GLN A 77 4.66 26.43 19.89
N ALA A 78 4.22 25.69 18.88
CA ALA A 78 5.12 25.07 17.91
C ALA A 78 5.41 25.96 16.68
N ASN A 79 4.76 27.13 16.53
CA ASN A 79 5.05 28.08 15.45
C ASN A 79 6.53 28.48 15.45
N ARG A 80 7.01 28.92 16.61
CA ARG A 80 8.41 29.24 16.85
C ARG A 80 8.72 29.14 18.34
N ARG A 81 9.82 28.47 18.67
CA ARG A 81 10.31 28.30 20.03
C ARG A 81 11.45 29.29 20.35
N PRO A 82 11.78 29.48 21.64
CA PRO A 82 12.89 30.35 22.05
C PRO A 82 14.26 29.96 21.45
N ASP A 83 14.47 28.67 21.16
CA ASP A 83 15.70 28.14 20.55
C ASP A 83 15.76 28.33 19.01
N GLY A 84 14.77 29.04 18.44
CA GLY A 84 14.65 29.30 17.02
C GLY A 84 14.11 28.12 16.20
N THR A 85 13.74 27.00 16.81
CA THR A 85 13.06 25.91 16.10
C THR A 85 11.59 26.20 15.87
N GLY A 86 10.98 25.57 14.86
CA GLY A 86 9.55 25.71 14.58
C GLY A 86 9.00 24.54 13.77
N ALA A 87 7.68 24.46 13.70
CA ALA A 87 6.96 23.45 12.95
C ALA A 87 6.46 24.01 11.62
N VAL A 88 6.60 23.20 10.57
CA VAL A 88 5.92 23.41 9.29
C VAL A 88 4.50 22.89 9.40
N SER A 89 3.54 23.61 8.84
CA SER A 89 2.11 23.30 8.87
C SER A 89 1.51 23.14 7.49
N ILE A 90 0.54 22.24 7.36
CA ILE A 90 -0.33 22.14 6.18
C ILE A 90 -1.80 22.15 6.60
N GLU A 91 -2.59 22.95 5.90
CA GLU A 91 -4.04 22.98 6.03
C GLU A 91 -4.69 22.20 4.88
N THR A 92 -5.49 21.18 5.20
CA THR A 92 -6.10 20.29 4.20
C THR A 92 -7.60 20.51 4.12
N ALA A 93 -8.13 20.55 2.90
CA ALA A 93 -9.57 20.64 2.66
C ALA A 93 -10.30 19.44 3.26
N SER A 94 -11.50 19.68 3.79
CA SER A 94 -12.35 18.65 4.40
C SER A 94 -13.81 19.01 4.28
N ASN A 95 -14.69 18.10 4.73
CA ASN A 95 -16.08 18.44 4.91
C ASN A 95 -16.19 19.47 6.05
N LEU A 96 -17.37 20.07 6.21
CA LEU A 96 -17.61 21.13 7.20
C LEU A 96 -17.45 20.66 8.65
N LYS A 97 -17.33 19.35 8.89
CA LYS A 97 -17.16 18.74 10.20
C LYS A 97 -15.82 18.02 10.37
N HIS A 98 -14.90 18.14 9.40
CA HIS A 98 -13.60 17.44 9.37
C HIS A 98 -13.68 15.94 9.73
N THR A 99 -14.79 15.26 9.40
CA THR A 99 -15.01 13.84 9.73
C THR A 99 -14.61 12.88 8.62
N ASP A 100 -14.47 13.38 7.39
CA ASP A 100 -14.09 12.61 6.24
C ASP A 100 -12.59 12.25 6.25
N PRO A 101 -12.21 11.07 5.73
CA PRO A 101 -10.80 10.78 5.46
C PRO A 101 -10.24 11.74 4.39
N TRP A 102 -8.92 11.87 4.34
CA TRP A 102 -8.23 12.39 3.18
C TRP A 102 -8.51 11.52 1.96
N THR A 103 -8.68 12.15 0.80
CA THR A 103 -8.75 11.46 -0.50
C THR A 103 -7.40 10.85 -0.86
N GLU A 104 -7.39 9.90 -1.79
CA GLU A 104 -6.14 9.31 -2.31
C GLU A 104 -5.17 10.37 -2.84
N LYS A 105 -5.69 11.38 -3.56
CA LYS A 105 -4.91 12.51 -4.07
C LYS A 105 -4.29 13.34 -2.95
N GLN A 106 -5.04 13.59 -1.86
CA GLN A 106 -4.51 14.27 -0.70
C GLN A 106 -3.43 13.44 0.00
N VAL A 107 -3.69 12.14 0.21
CA VAL A 107 -2.71 11.22 0.82
C VAL A 107 -1.40 11.20 0.04
N GLU A 108 -1.45 11.10 -1.30
CA GLU A 108 -0.26 11.13 -2.14
C GLU A 108 0.55 12.42 -1.98
N GLN A 109 -0.12 13.59 -1.99
CA GLN A 109 0.56 14.87 -1.79
C GLN A 109 1.16 15.00 -0.38
N LEU A 110 0.45 14.53 0.66
CA LEU A 110 0.96 14.54 2.03
C LEU A 110 2.20 13.66 2.18
N ILE A 111 2.22 12.48 1.54
CA ILE A 111 3.39 11.62 1.52
C ILE A 111 4.55 12.30 0.80
N ARG A 112 4.32 12.80 -0.41
CA ARG A 112 5.34 13.49 -1.23
C ARG A 112 5.93 14.69 -0.50
N LEU A 113 5.09 15.50 0.15
CA LEU A 113 5.49 16.64 0.95
C LEU A 113 6.29 16.22 2.19
N GLY A 114 5.83 15.21 2.92
CA GLY A 114 6.53 14.69 4.09
C GLY A 114 7.94 14.19 3.77
N VAL A 115 8.11 13.50 2.63
CA VAL A 115 9.42 13.05 2.14
C VAL A 115 10.32 14.22 1.77
N TRP A 116 9.78 15.23 1.07
CA TRP A 116 10.54 16.43 0.73
C TRP A 116 11.02 17.18 1.98
N LEU A 117 10.16 17.33 2.99
CA LEU A 117 10.51 17.96 4.27
C LEU A 117 11.62 17.20 5.01
N HIS A 118 11.56 15.86 5.04
CA HIS A 118 12.65 15.03 5.57
C HIS A 118 13.97 15.33 4.85
N ARG A 119 13.97 15.27 3.51
CA ARG A 119 15.18 15.45 2.70
C ARG A 119 15.74 16.87 2.79
N ARG A 120 14.87 17.88 2.85
CA ARG A 120 15.26 19.31 2.82
C ARG A 120 15.72 19.83 4.18
N HIS A 121 15.11 19.36 5.26
CA HIS A 121 15.31 19.92 6.60
C HIS A 121 15.83 18.89 7.63
N GLY A 122 15.93 17.62 7.27
CA GLY A 122 16.38 16.57 8.19
C GLY A 122 15.37 16.24 9.30
N ILE A 123 14.07 16.54 9.09
CA ILE A 123 13.02 16.18 10.06
C ILE A 123 13.02 14.66 10.22
N PRO A 124 13.21 14.10 11.43
CA PRO A 124 13.37 12.66 11.59
C PRO A 124 12.07 11.91 11.27
N LEU A 125 12.21 10.74 10.64
CA LEU A 125 11.12 9.85 10.24
C LEU A 125 10.49 9.14 11.46
N ARG A 126 9.87 9.90 12.35
CA ARG A 126 9.18 9.42 13.56
C ARG A 126 8.01 10.32 13.93
N ILE A 127 7.02 9.78 14.63
CA ILE A 127 5.94 10.58 15.21
C ILE A 127 6.50 11.36 16.42
N CYS A 128 6.10 12.61 16.58
CA CYS A 128 6.52 13.46 17.70
C CYS A 128 6.11 12.84 19.05
N ARG A 129 7.07 12.53 19.93
CA ARG A 129 6.79 11.93 21.25
C ARG A 129 6.35 12.95 22.29
N SER A 130 6.69 14.22 22.08
CA SER A 130 6.25 15.37 22.87
C SER A 130 6.00 16.58 21.96
N ALA A 131 5.43 17.65 22.52
CA ALA A 131 5.14 18.88 21.77
C ALA A 131 6.37 19.54 21.12
N SER A 132 7.57 19.33 21.68
CA SER A 132 8.84 19.87 21.18
C SER A 132 9.74 18.84 20.50
N ASP A 133 9.41 17.54 20.60
CA ASP A 133 10.20 16.47 20.01
C ASP A 133 10.08 16.50 18.47
N PRO A 134 11.21 16.52 17.72
CA PRO A 134 11.19 16.57 16.27
C PRO A 134 10.50 15.35 15.63
N GLY A 135 9.82 15.58 14.50
CA GLY A 135 9.13 14.53 13.76
C GLY A 135 7.83 14.97 13.10
N TYR A 136 6.91 14.03 12.94
CA TYR A 136 5.63 14.22 12.25
C TYR A 136 4.48 14.17 13.24
N GLY A 137 3.42 14.92 12.99
CA GLY A 137 2.25 14.92 13.86
C GLY A 137 1.01 15.53 13.19
N TYR A 138 -0.06 15.57 13.96
CA TYR A 138 -1.34 16.20 13.58
C TYR A 138 -1.76 17.15 14.70
N HIS A 139 -2.55 18.17 14.39
CA HIS A 139 -2.78 19.33 15.28
C HIS A 139 -3.14 18.95 16.73
N ARG A 140 -4.10 18.04 16.94
CA ARG A 140 -4.49 17.61 18.29
C ARG A 140 -3.57 16.58 18.97
N LEU A 141 -2.43 16.22 18.37
CA LEU A 141 -1.54 15.19 18.94
C LEU A 141 -0.98 15.63 20.30
N HIS A 142 -0.64 16.91 20.45
CA HIS A 142 -0.16 17.50 21.70
C HIS A 142 -0.96 18.77 22.02
N ALA A 143 -1.48 18.86 23.24
CA ALA A 143 -2.33 19.98 23.66
C ALA A 143 -1.65 21.36 23.49
N ALA A 144 -0.33 21.43 23.64
CA ALA A 144 0.49 22.64 23.48
C ALA A 144 0.44 23.25 22.06
N TRP A 145 -0.06 22.52 21.06
CA TRP A 145 -0.18 23.03 19.69
C TRP A 145 -1.47 23.82 19.45
N SER A 146 -2.33 23.92 20.46
CA SER A 146 -3.58 24.71 20.43
C SER A 146 -3.75 25.51 21.72
N SER A 147 -4.33 26.71 21.63
CA SER A 147 -4.58 27.58 22.80
C SER A 147 -5.77 27.15 23.66
N GLY A 148 -6.56 26.16 23.24
CA GLY A 148 -7.76 25.69 23.96
C GLY A 148 -8.17 24.24 23.67
N GLY A 149 -7.27 23.47 23.05
CA GLY A 149 -7.59 22.15 22.50
C GLY A 149 -8.27 22.22 21.13
N THR A 150 -8.22 21.12 20.39
CA THR A 150 -8.78 21.05 19.04
C THR A 150 -9.17 19.63 18.65
N ALA A 151 -10.23 19.49 17.86
CA ALA A 151 -10.60 18.21 17.24
C ALA A 151 -9.87 17.96 15.91
N CYS A 152 -9.20 18.98 15.38
CA CYS A 152 -8.47 18.91 14.11
C CYS A 152 -7.33 17.86 14.15
N PRO A 153 -7.16 17.02 13.12
CA PRO A 153 -7.87 16.98 11.83
C PRO A 153 -9.07 16.01 11.78
N GLY A 154 -9.59 15.56 12.93
CA GLY A 154 -10.65 14.56 13.01
C GLY A 154 -10.15 13.11 13.02
N ASP A 155 -11.03 12.19 13.44
CA ASP A 155 -10.65 10.81 13.74
C ASP A 155 -10.25 9.99 12.51
N ALA A 156 -10.95 10.16 11.38
CA ALA A 156 -10.66 9.43 10.16
C ALA A 156 -9.24 9.77 9.63
N ARG A 157 -8.89 11.05 9.64
CA ARG A 157 -7.58 11.55 9.22
C ARG A 157 -6.48 11.17 10.20
N VAL A 158 -6.73 11.19 11.51
CA VAL A 158 -5.77 10.65 12.48
C VAL A 158 -5.49 9.16 12.25
N ARG A 159 -6.51 8.35 11.95
CA ARG A 159 -6.32 6.93 11.58
C ARG A 159 -5.48 6.79 10.31
N GLN A 160 -5.80 7.54 9.25
CA GLN A 160 -5.01 7.53 8.01
C GLN A 160 -3.58 8.04 8.21
N PHE A 161 -3.37 9.04 9.08
CA PHE A 161 -2.03 9.51 9.38
C PHE A 161 -1.17 8.38 9.93
N LYS A 162 -1.69 7.64 10.91
CA LYS A 162 -0.98 6.53 11.56
C LYS A 162 -0.78 5.33 10.65
N ASN A 163 -1.79 5.00 9.84
CA ASN A 163 -1.83 3.73 9.11
C ASN A 163 -1.39 3.83 7.64
N VAL A 164 -1.41 5.04 7.06
CA VAL A 164 -1.18 5.23 5.62
C VAL A 164 -0.16 6.34 5.37
N VAL A 165 -0.44 7.57 5.77
CA VAL A 165 0.38 8.74 5.40
C VAL A 165 1.77 8.65 6.01
N PHE A 166 1.88 8.50 7.33
CA PHE A 166 3.19 8.46 7.98
C PHE A 166 4.00 7.21 7.56
N PRO A 167 3.45 5.99 7.55
CA PRO A 167 4.13 4.83 6.97
C PRO A 167 4.57 5.06 5.52
N GLY A 168 3.73 5.65 4.67
CA GLY A 168 4.06 5.97 3.28
C GLY A 168 5.21 6.98 3.15
N ILE A 169 5.29 7.98 4.04
CA ILE A 169 6.43 8.90 4.14
C ILE A 169 7.71 8.12 4.47
N VAL A 170 7.67 7.30 5.53
CA VAL A 170 8.83 6.52 5.98
C VAL A 170 9.32 5.60 4.85
N ALA A 171 8.41 4.86 4.24
CA ALA A 171 8.70 3.92 3.18
C ALA A 171 9.36 4.64 2.00
N ARG A 172 8.72 5.68 1.45
CA ARG A 172 9.24 6.44 0.30
C ARG A 172 10.53 7.21 0.61
N ALA A 173 10.71 7.71 1.84
CA ALA A 173 11.94 8.40 2.24
C ALA A 173 13.12 7.43 2.41
N SER A 174 12.87 6.22 2.92
CA SER A 174 13.88 5.16 3.12
C SER A 174 14.19 4.34 1.86
N GLY A 175 13.53 4.64 0.73
CA GLY A 175 13.69 3.88 -0.51
C GLY A 175 12.94 2.55 -0.53
N GLN A 176 12.09 2.31 0.48
CA GLN A 176 11.10 1.24 0.47
C GLN A 176 9.87 1.76 -0.29
N SER A 177 9.85 1.69 -1.61
CA SER A 177 8.64 2.01 -2.36
C SER A 177 7.53 1.03 -1.96
N GLN A 178 6.36 1.57 -1.59
CA GLN A 178 5.10 0.84 -1.62
C GLN A 178 4.70 0.71 -3.11
N GLU A 179 5.46 -0.06 -3.86
CA GLU A 179 4.87 -0.78 -4.98
C GLU A 179 3.98 -1.84 -4.34
N ASP A 180 2.74 -2.01 -4.80
CA ASP A 180 2.06 -3.29 -4.59
C ASP A 180 3.10 -4.36 -4.90
N PRO A 181 3.42 -5.30 -3.99
CA PRO A 181 4.56 -6.18 -4.18
C PRO A 181 4.40 -6.82 -5.54
N MET A 182 5.26 -6.44 -6.50
CA MET A 182 5.14 -6.95 -7.86
C MET A 182 5.17 -8.47 -7.74
N PRO A 183 4.15 -9.18 -8.26
CA PRO A 183 4.12 -10.61 -8.08
C PRO A 183 5.37 -11.19 -8.74
N THR A 184 6.03 -12.09 -8.04
CA THR A 184 7.01 -12.95 -8.69
C THR A 184 6.25 -13.81 -9.69
N VAL A 185 6.61 -13.71 -10.97
CA VAL A 185 6.06 -14.56 -12.03
C VAL A 185 6.79 -15.89 -12.00
N ILE A 186 6.02 -16.96 -11.78
CA ILE A 186 6.49 -18.34 -11.86
C ILE A 186 5.99 -18.91 -13.18
N ASN A 187 6.90 -19.40 -14.00
CA ASN A 187 6.60 -20.07 -15.26
C ASN A 187 7.50 -21.30 -15.39
N GLU A 188 6.99 -22.44 -14.94
CA GLU A 188 7.69 -23.71 -14.97
C GLU A 188 7.06 -24.61 -16.02
N SER A 189 7.89 -25.31 -16.78
CA SER A 189 7.44 -26.23 -17.83
C SER A 189 8.31 -27.48 -17.80
N GLN A 190 7.68 -28.65 -17.76
CA GLN A 190 8.39 -29.92 -17.80
C GLN A 190 7.72 -30.95 -18.70
N SER A 191 8.58 -31.70 -19.39
CA SER A 191 8.19 -32.90 -20.11
C SER A 191 7.90 -34.07 -19.17
N GLY A 192 6.98 -34.94 -19.56
CA GLY A 192 6.60 -36.14 -18.83
C GLY A 192 5.67 -35.85 -17.66
N GLY A 193 5.47 -36.86 -16.82
CA GLY A 193 4.57 -36.80 -15.67
C GLY A 193 4.18 -38.21 -15.20
N PRO A 194 3.28 -38.30 -14.20
CA PRO A 194 2.88 -39.59 -13.67
C PRO A 194 2.06 -40.39 -14.67
N ALA A 195 2.23 -41.72 -14.64
CA ALA A 195 1.24 -42.65 -15.16
C ALA A 195 -0.01 -42.59 -14.26
N LEU A 196 -1.17 -42.45 -14.88
CA LEU A 196 -2.46 -42.39 -14.21
C LEU A 196 -3.09 -43.79 -14.22
N VAL A 197 -3.29 -44.33 -13.02
CA VAL A 197 -4.09 -45.54 -12.82
C VAL A 197 -5.56 -45.12 -12.76
N ALA A 198 -6.41 -45.87 -13.43
CA ALA A 198 -7.85 -45.64 -13.47
C ALA A 198 -8.43 -45.36 -12.07
N GLY A 199 -9.17 -44.25 -11.94
CA GLY A 199 -9.87 -43.89 -10.72
C GLY A 199 -9.01 -43.34 -9.57
N THR A 200 -7.69 -43.25 -9.73
CA THR A 200 -6.78 -42.84 -8.64
C THR A 200 -6.20 -41.44 -8.87
N TYR A 201 -6.26 -40.59 -7.84
CA TYR A 201 -5.55 -39.30 -7.87
C TYR A 201 -4.04 -39.51 -7.74
N LYS A 202 -3.30 -38.82 -8.61
CA LYS A 202 -1.84 -38.71 -8.54
C LYS A 202 -1.47 -37.25 -8.39
N GLN A 203 -0.52 -36.98 -7.51
CA GLN A 203 0.07 -35.66 -7.39
C GLN A 203 0.81 -35.32 -8.68
N LEU A 204 0.58 -34.12 -9.19
CA LEU A 204 1.29 -33.58 -10.35
C LEU A 204 2.36 -32.61 -9.84
N ALA A 205 3.55 -33.15 -9.57
CA ALA A 205 4.70 -32.36 -9.13
C ALA A 205 5.21 -31.46 -10.26
N MET A 206 5.51 -30.20 -9.95
CA MET A 206 6.11 -29.27 -10.91
C MET A 206 7.63 -29.21 -10.70
N ALA A 207 8.36 -28.36 -11.42
CA ALA A 207 9.67 -28.70 -11.96
C ALA A 207 10.75 -29.07 -10.94
N ASN A 208 10.66 -28.54 -9.73
CA ASN A 208 11.70 -28.71 -8.73
C ASN A 208 11.20 -29.27 -7.39
N ASP A 209 9.88 -29.34 -7.16
CA ASP A 209 9.31 -29.75 -5.87
C ASP A 209 7.93 -30.42 -5.97
N ALA A 210 7.58 -31.17 -4.93
CA ALA A 210 6.25 -31.71 -4.72
C ALA A 210 5.18 -30.61 -4.56
N ALA A 211 5.57 -29.41 -4.13
CA ALA A 211 4.71 -28.24 -3.97
C ALA A 211 4.68 -27.41 -5.25
N LEU A 212 3.51 -26.83 -5.57
CA LEU A 212 3.37 -25.77 -6.58
C LEU A 212 3.87 -24.44 -6.04
N LEU A 213 3.48 -24.11 -4.80
CA LEU A 213 3.80 -22.88 -4.09
C LEU A 213 3.93 -23.17 -2.60
N GLN A 214 4.73 -22.37 -1.89
CA GLN A 214 4.90 -22.44 -0.45
C GLN A 214 4.69 -21.06 0.18
N GLY A 215 3.92 -21.05 1.27
CA GLY A 215 3.65 -19.86 2.06
C GLY A 215 4.84 -19.41 2.93
N PRO A 216 4.76 -18.20 3.50
CA PRO A 216 3.58 -17.34 3.45
C PRO A 216 3.53 -16.52 2.14
N CYS A 217 2.38 -16.50 1.47
CA CYS A 217 2.14 -15.69 0.26
C CYS A 217 0.67 -15.67 -0.15
N ALA A 218 0.25 -14.59 -0.83
CA ALA A 218 -0.95 -14.61 -1.69
C ALA A 218 -0.57 -15.06 -3.10
N TYR A 219 -1.50 -15.68 -3.84
CA TYR A 219 -1.21 -16.20 -5.17
C TYR A 219 -2.41 -16.28 -6.11
N SER A 220 -2.09 -16.35 -7.41
CA SER A 220 -2.95 -16.81 -8.49
C SER A 220 -2.17 -17.83 -9.30
N ALA A 221 -2.63 -19.09 -9.35
CA ALA A 221 -1.88 -20.19 -9.94
C ALA A 221 -2.74 -20.99 -10.92
N THR A 222 -2.20 -21.22 -12.12
CA THR A 222 -2.77 -22.10 -13.13
C THR A 222 -1.83 -23.28 -13.38
N ALA A 223 -2.35 -24.49 -13.17
CA ALA A 223 -1.67 -25.74 -13.50
C ALA A 223 -2.22 -26.29 -14.82
N TYR A 224 -1.32 -26.56 -15.77
CA TYR A 224 -1.62 -27.19 -17.04
C TYR A 224 -1.04 -28.59 -17.11
N ALA A 225 -1.72 -29.49 -17.81
CA ALA A 225 -1.18 -30.80 -18.17
C ALA A 225 -1.64 -31.25 -19.55
N THR A 226 -0.79 -32.01 -20.24
CA THR A 226 -1.16 -32.75 -21.45
C THR A 226 -1.26 -34.23 -21.11
N VAL A 227 -2.46 -34.78 -21.22
CA VAL A 227 -2.78 -36.17 -20.91
C VAL A 227 -2.93 -36.96 -22.21
N LYS A 228 -2.26 -38.10 -22.32
CA LYS A 228 -2.44 -39.06 -23.40
C LYS A 228 -3.12 -40.33 -22.91
N GLY A 229 -4.05 -40.85 -23.67
CA GLY A 229 -4.81 -42.05 -23.29
C GLY A 229 -5.87 -42.43 -24.33
N GLN A 230 -6.75 -43.33 -23.94
CA GLN A 230 -7.85 -43.77 -24.81
C GLN A 230 -8.88 -42.65 -24.98
N ALA A 231 -9.40 -42.47 -26.19
CA ALA A 231 -10.55 -41.59 -26.44
C ALA A 231 -11.73 -41.95 -25.52
N GLY A 232 -12.43 -40.94 -25.00
CA GLY A 232 -13.52 -41.12 -24.05
C GLY A 232 -13.08 -41.19 -22.57
N THR A 233 -11.78 -41.14 -22.27
CA THR A 233 -11.28 -41.09 -20.89
C THR A 233 -11.54 -39.72 -20.27
N ARG A 234 -12.25 -39.66 -19.14
CA ARG A 234 -12.52 -38.42 -18.40
C ARG A 234 -11.35 -38.08 -17.48
N VAL A 235 -10.95 -36.81 -17.47
CA VAL A 235 -9.87 -36.29 -16.64
C VAL A 235 -10.41 -35.23 -15.68
N VAL A 236 -10.02 -35.32 -14.41
CA VAL A 236 -10.35 -34.33 -13.38
C VAL A 236 -9.09 -33.90 -12.63
N MET A 237 -9.07 -32.65 -12.17
CA MET A 237 -7.99 -32.10 -11.36
C MET A 237 -8.54 -31.41 -10.11
N ARG A 238 -7.73 -31.30 -9.07
CA ARG A 238 -8.07 -30.52 -7.87
C ARG A 238 -6.82 -29.96 -7.21
N PHE A 239 -6.98 -28.85 -6.52
CA PHE A 239 -5.95 -28.32 -5.64
C PHE A 239 -6.06 -28.91 -4.23
N GLN A 240 -4.94 -28.85 -3.53
CA GLN A 240 -4.81 -29.29 -2.15
C GLN A 240 -3.93 -28.29 -1.40
N ASP A 241 -4.42 -27.79 -0.26
CA ASP A 241 -3.56 -27.15 0.73
C ASP A 241 -3.02 -28.21 1.68
N TYR A 242 -1.71 -28.20 1.86
CA TYR A 242 -1.01 -29.14 2.71
C TYR A 242 -0.19 -28.41 3.77
N HIS A 243 -0.56 -28.61 5.02
CA HIS A 243 0.17 -28.02 6.13
C HIS A 243 1.38 -28.91 6.48
N LEU A 244 2.59 -28.39 6.33
CA LEU A 244 3.85 -29.13 6.46
C LEU A 244 4.06 -29.72 7.86
N THR A 245 3.68 -28.99 8.91
CA THR A 245 3.84 -29.44 10.31
C THR A 245 2.78 -30.46 10.72
N THR A 246 1.50 -30.11 10.62
CA THR A 246 0.39 -30.97 11.08
C THR A 246 0.06 -32.12 10.11
N LYS A 247 0.58 -32.06 8.88
CA LYS A 247 0.28 -32.99 7.78
C LYS A 247 -1.19 -32.96 7.35
N HIS A 248 -1.96 -31.98 7.83
CA HIS A 248 -3.36 -31.77 7.47
C HIS A 248 -3.50 -31.45 5.98
N ARG A 249 -4.59 -31.94 5.38
CA ARG A 249 -4.89 -31.78 3.95
C ARG A 249 -6.27 -31.15 3.81
N SER A 250 -6.34 -29.96 3.24
CA SER A 250 -7.60 -29.41 2.74
C SER A 250 -7.70 -29.69 1.24
N LEU A 251 -8.80 -30.27 0.79
CA LEU A 251 -9.01 -30.67 -0.60
C LEU A 251 -10.10 -29.82 -1.23
N ASP A 252 -9.79 -29.20 -2.35
CA ASP A 252 -10.80 -28.51 -3.16
C ASP A 252 -11.72 -29.53 -3.85
N LEU A 253 -12.91 -29.07 -4.24
CA LEU A 253 -13.81 -29.83 -5.09
C LEU A 253 -13.13 -30.15 -6.43
N PRO A 254 -13.27 -31.38 -6.96
CA PRO A 254 -12.71 -31.73 -8.26
C PRO A 254 -13.30 -30.88 -9.40
N VAL A 255 -12.42 -30.37 -10.26
CA VAL A 255 -12.77 -29.68 -11.50
C VAL A 255 -12.75 -30.70 -12.64
N ASP A 256 -13.86 -30.79 -13.36
CA ASP A 256 -13.92 -31.57 -14.60
C ASP A 256 -13.11 -30.88 -15.68
N CYS A 257 -12.07 -31.56 -16.17
CA CYS A 257 -11.17 -31.02 -17.18
C CYS A 257 -11.53 -31.49 -18.59
N GLY A 258 -12.56 -32.33 -18.72
CA GLY A 258 -13.05 -32.87 -19.98
C GLY A 258 -12.59 -34.29 -20.27
N THR A 259 -12.71 -34.67 -21.54
CA THR A 259 -12.57 -36.04 -22.01
C THR A 259 -11.57 -36.12 -23.15
N ILE A 260 -10.70 -37.13 -23.15
CA ILE A 260 -9.71 -37.35 -24.20
C ILE A 260 -10.41 -37.54 -25.55
N GLY A 261 -9.98 -36.77 -26.55
CA GLY A 261 -10.52 -36.80 -27.90
C GLY A 261 -10.06 -38.01 -28.73
N PRO A 262 -10.54 -38.14 -29.97
CA PRO A 262 -10.15 -39.21 -30.89
C PRO A 262 -8.65 -39.24 -31.22
N ASP A 263 -7.96 -38.11 -31.11
CA ASP A 263 -6.51 -37.97 -31.29
C ASP A 263 -5.69 -38.54 -30.12
N GLY A 264 -6.37 -39.00 -29.05
CA GLY A 264 -5.74 -39.61 -27.89
C GLY A 264 -5.05 -38.61 -26.96
N VAL A 265 -5.32 -37.30 -27.11
CA VAL A 265 -4.71 -36.22 -26.32
C VAL A 265 -5.77 -35.33 -25.67
N LEU A 266 -5.49 -34.83 -24.48
CA LEU A 266 -6.26 -33.77 -23.84
C LEU A 266 -5.31 -32.77 -23.16
N ASN A 267 -5.49 -31.49 -23.45
CA ASN A 267 -4.83 -30.41 -22.72
C ASN A 267 -5.78 -29.87 -21.66
N VAL A 268 -5.36 -29.90 -20.41
CA VAL A 268 -6.16 -29.49 -19.26
C VAL A 268 -5.52 -28.30 -18.55
N ALA A 269 -6.36 -27.45 -17.95
CA ALA A 269 -5.92 -26.33 -17.14
C ALA A 269 -6.87 -26.10 -15.97
N VAL A 270 -6.33 -25.89 -14.77
CA VAL A 270 -7.11 -25.46 -13.60
C VAL A 270 -6.44 -24.28 -12.91
N THR A 271 -7.24 -23.30 -12.50
CA THR A 271 -6.77 -22.08 -11.85
C THR A 271 -7.34 -21.97 -10.45
N ARG A 272 -6.51 -21.52 -9.51
CA ARG A 272 -6.92 -21.18 -8.15
C ARG A 272 -6.23 -19.91 -7.69
N ASN A 273 -6.98 -19.08 -7.00
CA ASN A 273 -6.48 -17.93 -6.26
C ASN A 273 -6.58 -18.24 -4.77
N GLY A 274 -5.63 -17.76 -3.98
CA GLY A 274 -5.68 -18.01 -2.55
C GLY A 274 -4.55 -17.35 -1.77
N VAL A 275 -4.48 -17.72 -0.50
CA VAL A 275 -3.41 -17.34 0.43
C VAL A 275 -2.89 -18.63 1.06
N LEU A 276 -1.58 -18.73 1.25
CA LEU A 276 -0.93 -19.78 2.01
C LEU A 276 -0.31 -19.17 3.25
N ASP A 277 -0.54 -19.77 4.41
CA ASP A 277 0.11 -19.38 5.66
C ASP A 277 1.54 -19.93 5.75
N THR A 278 2.24 -19.50 6.80
CA THR A 278 3.56 -20.05 7.15
C THR A 278 3.42 -21.57 7.39
N ASN A 279 4.21 -22.37 6.69
CA ASN A 279 4.16 -23.85 6.67
C ASN A 279 3.05 -24.48 5.83
N GLU A 280 2.38 -23.75 4.96
CA GLU A 280 1.45 -24.34 3.99
C GLU A 280 2.06 -24.42 2.60
N VAL A 281 1.71 -25.49 1.89
CA VAL A 281 2.06 -25.65 0.47
C VAL A 281 0.82 -25.95 -0.36
N LEU A 282 0.75 -25.33 -1.52
CA LEU A 282 -0.23 -25.65 -2.54
C LEU A 282 0.25 -26.85 -3.35
N ARG A 283 -0.63 -27.82 -3.59
CA ARG A 283 -0.40 -28.96 -4.49
C ARG A 283 -1.56 -29.09 -5.47
N VAL A 284 -1.33 -29.83 -6.54
CA VAL A 284 -2.39 -30.23 -7.48
C VAL A 284 -2.34 -31.73 -7.73
N GLU A 285 -3.51 -32.33 -7.79
CA GLU A 285 -3.70 -33.74 -8.11
C GLU A 285 -4.52 -33.87 -9.39
N ILE A 286 -4.23 -34.93 -10.14
CA ILE A 286 -4.92 -35.29 -11.39
C ILE A 286 -5.40 -36.74 -11.31
N LYS A 287 -6.56 -37.01 -11.88
CA LYS A 287 -7.16 -38.35 -11.99
C LYS A 287 -7.75 -38.54 -13.38
N ALA A 288 -7.57 -39.74 -13.92
CA ALA A 288 -8.28 -40.22 -15.10
C ALA A 288 -9.17 -41.41 -14.72
N ASP A 289 -10.33 -41.58 -15.34
CA ASP A 289 -11.22 -42.73 -15.10
C ASP A 289 -10.73 -44.02 -15.78
N ARG A 290 -9.79 -43.91 -16.73
CA ARG A 290 -9.07 -45.02 -17.37
C ARG A 290 -7.55 -44.78 -17.31
N ALA A 291 -6.78 -45.79 -17.70
CA ALA A 291 -5.33 -45.66 -17.77
C ALA A 291 -4.93 -44.57 -18.78
N ALA A 292 -4.08 -43.65 -18.32
CA ALA A 292 -3.59 -42.52 -19.12
C ALA A 292 -2.19 -42.10 -18.61
N THR A 293 -1.51 -41.22 -19.34
CA THR A 293 -0.19 -40.72 -18.95
C THR A 293 -0.13 -39.21 -19.12
N VAL A 294 0.40 -38.52 -18.11
CA VAL A 294 0.74 -37.10 -18.26
C VAL A 294 2.07 -37.00 -19.01
N THR A 295 2.05 -36.31 -20.14
CA THR A 295 3.21 -36.18 -21.05
C THR A 295 3.84 -34.80 -21.03
N TRP A 296 3.13 -33.81 -20.49
CA TRP A 296 3.63 -32.46 -20.31
C TRP A 296 2.91 -31.79 -19.14
N ARG A 297 3.58 -30.89 -18.44
CA ARG A 297 3.01 -30.11 -17.34
C ARG A 297 3.61 -28.71 -17.27
N VAL A 298 2.79 -27.72 -16.96
CA VAL A 298 3.19 -26.31 -16.83
C VAL A 298 2.55 -25.71 -15.60
N LEU A 299 3.31 -24.93 -14.84
CA LEU A 299 2.80 -24.05 -13.80
C LEU A 299 3.00 -22.60 -14.23
N ARG A 300 1.92 -21.83 -14.24
CA ARG A 300 1.97 -20.38 -14.34
C ARG A 300 1.38 -19.79 -13.09
N ALA A 301 2.15 -19.03 -12.33
CA ALA A 301 1.65 -18.40 -11.12
C ALA A 301 2.17 -16.98 -10.92
N LEU A 302 1.33 -16.17 -10.26
CA LEU A 302 1.70 -14.91 -9.66
C LEU A 302 1.77 -15.13 -8.16
N ARG A 303 2.89 -14.75 -7.54
CA ARG A 303 3.13 -14.89 -6.10
C ARG A 303 3.45 -13.54 -5.48
N TRP A 304 2.63 -13.11 -4.52
CA TRP A 304 2.86 -11.92 -3.71
C TRP A 304 3.43 -12.34 -2.37
N SER A 305 4.67 -11.92 -2.09
CA SER A 305 5.29 -12.11 -0.78
C SER A 305 4.49 -11.37 0.28
N SER A 306 4.12 -12.07 1.34
CA SER A 306 3.49 -11.53 2.55
C SER A 306 4.54 -11.14 3.58
#